data_AF-A0A9X3TXK9-F1
#
_entry.id   AF-A0A9X3TXK9-F1
#
_cell.length_a   1.000
_cell.length_b   1.000
_cell.length_c   1.000
_cell.angle_alpha   90.00
_cell.angle_beta   90.00
_cell.angle_gamma   90.00
#
_symmetry.space_group_name_H-M   'P 1'
#
loop_
_entity.id
_entity.type
_entity.pdbx_description
1 polymer ?
#
loop_
_entity_poly.entity_id
_entity_poly.type
_entity_poly.pdbx_seq_one_letter_code
_entity_poly.pdbx_strand_id
1 'polypeptide(L)'
;MTDLDEKIEADPRYAELRRARRRLDWILAAIVTCVYVAYLLAMGLAPDWLGQRISPDKVTSIGIPIGAGLLVFAFIITGIYTWWANRRFDPLIEAIKRDLYK
;
A
#
# COMPACT_ATOMS: atom_id res chain seq x y z
N MET A 1 -9.66 -23.36 -14.31
CA MET A 1 -9.88 -22.01 -14.86
C MET A 1 -11.22 -22.08 -15.57
N THR A 2 -12.22 -21.39 -15.05
CA THR A 2 -13.63 -21.62 -15.39
C THR A 2 -14.00 -20.78 -16.62
N ASP A 3 -14.90 -21.27 -17.49
CA ASP A 3 -15.39 -20.58 -18.71
C ASP A 3 -15.85 -19.12 -18.46
N LEU A 4 -16.27 -18.83 -17.23
CA LEU A 4 -16.63 -17.49 -16.75
C LEU A 4 -15.43 -16.54 -16.60
N ASP A 5 -14.27 -17.06 -16.18
CA ASP A 5 -13.06 -16.26 -15.97
C ASP A 5 -12.55 -15.70 -17.30
N GLU A 6 -12.55 -16.53 -18.36
CA GLU A 6 -12.20 -16.10 -19.73
C GLU A 6 -13.18 -15.06 -20.28
N LYS A 7 -14.49 -15.22 -20.04
CA LYS A 7 -15.52 -14.24 -20.46
C LYS A 7 -15.37 -12.90 -19.75
N ILE A 8 -15.02 -12.90 -18.46
CA ILE A 8 -14.75 -11.69 -17.69
C ILE A 8 -13.46 -11.02 -18.20
N GLU A 9 -12.42 -11.80 -18.50
CA GLU A 9 -11.13 -11.28 -18.95
C GLU A 9 -11.20 -10.69 -20.37
N ALA A 10 -12.10 -11.20 -21.21
CA ALA A 10 -12.39 -10.70 -22.54
C ALA A 10 -13.29 -9.44 -22.56
N ASP A 11 -13.96 -9.08 -21.46
CA ASP A 11 -14.82 -7.90 -21.41
C ASP A 11 -13.97 -6.60 -21.41
N PRO A 12 -14.19 -5.67 -22.36
CA PRO A 12 -13.44 -4.42 -22.43
C PRO A 12 -13.57 -3.55 -21.17
N ARG A 13 -14.68 -3.64 -20.43
CA ARG A 13 -14.88 -2.94 -19.14
C ARG A 13 -13.93 -3.48 -18.06
N TYR A 14 -13.64 -4.78 -18.08
CA TYR A 14 -12.66 -5.40 -17.18
C TYR A 14 -11.24 -4.93 -17.49
N ALA A 15 -10.89 -4.73 -18.76
CA ALA A 15 -9.59 -4.18 -19.15
C ALA A 15 -9.37 -2.74 -18.64
N GLU A 16 -10.40 -1.88 -18.66
CA GLU A 16 -10.35 -0.53 -18.09
C GLU A 16 -10.18 -0.55 -16.57
N LEU A 17 -10.93 -1.41 -15.88
CA LEU A 17 -10.78 -1.67 -14.46
C LEU A 17 -9.37 -2.10 -14.09
N ARG A 18 -8.79 -3.03 -14.86
CA ARG A 18 -7.43 -3.53 -14.64
C ARG A 18 -6.37 -2.45 -14.85
N ARG A 19 -6.59 -1.51 -15.78
CA ARG A 19 -5.69 -0.34 -15.96
C ARG A 19 -5.80 0.63 -14.79
N ALA A 20 -7.00 0.94 -14.33
CA ALA A 20 -7.21 1.80 -13.16
C ALA A 20 -6.54 1.20 -11.91
N ARG A 21 -6.71 -0.10 -11.66
CA ARG A 21 -6.09 -0.83 -10.55
C ARG A 21 -4.58 -0.78 -10.61
N ARG A 22 -3.99 -1.10 -11.77
CA ARG A 22 -2.54 -1.05 -11.94
C ARG A 22 -1.97 0.34 -11.65
N ARG A 23 -2.65 1.41 -12.06
CA ARG A 23 -2.18 2.78 -11.75
C ARG A 23 -2.12 3.03 -10.26
N LEU A 24 -3.12 2.53 -9.52
CA LEU A 24 -3.15 2.61 -8.06
C LEU A 24 -2.07 1.78 -7.38
N ASP A 25 -1.89 0.55 -7.83
CA ASP A 25 -0.83 -0.32 -7.32
C ASP A 25 0.55 0.33 -7.55
N TRP A 26 0.78 0.95 -8.71
CA TRP A 26 2.02 1.68 -9.01
C TRP A 26 2.22 2.94 -8.17
N ILE A 27 1.17 3.73 -7.93
CA ILE A 27 1.25 4.91 -7.06
C ILE A 27 1.60 4.48 -5.64
N LEU A 28 0.95 3.43 -5.13
CA LEU A 28 1.23 2.93 -3.79
C LEU A 28 2.64 2.38 -3.69
N ALA A 29 3.07 1.58 -4.67
CA ALA A 29 4.44 1.06 -4.72
C ALA A 29 5.46 2.20 -4.70
N ALA A 30 5.22 3.28 -5.45
CA ALA A 30 6.07 4.47 -5.46
C ALA A 30 6.10 5.17 -4.09
N ILE A 31 4.95 5.35 -3.42
CA ILE A 31 4.86 5.97 -2.10
C ILE A 31 5.64 5.16 -1.06
N VAL A 32 5.38 3.85 -0.96
CA VAL A 32 6.05 2.97 0.01
C VAL A 32 7.55 2.93 -0.26
N THR A 33 7.96 2.84 -1.52
CA THR A 33 9.37 2.88 -1.92
C THR A 33 10.01 4.20 -1.50
N CYS A 34 9.36 5.33 -1.75
CA CYS A 34 9.88 6.66 -1.41
C CYS A 34 10.07 6.81 0.11
N VAL A 35 9.07 6.42 0.90
CA VAL A 35 9.13 6.46 2.38
C VAL A 35 10.25 5.55 2.90
N TYR A 36 10.38 4.35 2.34
CA TYR A 36 11.41 3.40 2.74
C TYR A 36 12.82 3.89 2.41
N VAL A 37 13.04 4.41 1.20
CA VAL A 37 14.32 5.00 0.80
C VAL A 37 14.66 6.21 1.66
N ALA A 38 13.70 7.08 1.96
CA ALA A 38 13.91 8.22 2.85
C ALA A 38 14.33 7.77 4.27
N TYR A 39 13.72 6.71 4.79
CA TYR A 39 14.12 6.12 6.08
C TYR A 39 15.52 5.52 6.04
N LEU A 40 15.86 4.76 5.00
CA LEU A 40 17.21 4.21 4.84
C LEU A 40 18.27 5.30 4.71
N LEU A 41 17.98 6.38 3.97
CA LEU A 41 18.87 7.53 3.87
C LEU A 41 19.03 8.23 5.21
N ALA A 42 17.96 8.42 5.98
CA ALA A 42 18.04 8.99 7.33
C ALA A 42 18.88 8.11 8.26
N MET A 43 18.73 6.79 8.18
CA MET A 43 19.52 5.82 8.94
C MET A 43 21.01 5.87 8.56
N GLY A 44 21.33 6.06 7.28
CA GLY A 44 22.71 6.09 6.79
C GLY A 44 23.42 7.44 6.95
N LEU A 45 22.73 8.56 6.80
CA LEU A 45 23.31 9.92 6.85
C LEU A 45 23.41 10.48 8.26
N ALA A 46 22.55 10.05 9.19
CA ALA A 46 22.50 10.57 10.55
C ALA A 46 22.36 9.46 11.61
N PRO A 47 23.25 8.45 11.62
CA PRO A 47 23.18 7.35 12.59
C PRO A 47 23.32 7.85 14.04
N ASP A 48 24.10 8.91 14.28
CA ASP A 48 24.25 9.51 15.60
C ASP A 48 22.96 10.16 16.11
N TRP A 49 22.13 10.68 15.21
CA TRP A 49 20.84 11.30 15.55
C TRP A 49 19.79 10.25 15.91
N LEU A 50 19.75 9.11 15.20
CA LEU A 50 18.93 7.96 15.60
C LEU A 50 19.48 7.25 16.85
N GLY A 51 20.80 7.27 17.05
CA GLY A 51 21.48 6.67 18.20
C GLY A 51 21.37 7.48 19.49
N GLN A 52 20.93 8.75 19.42
CA GLN A 52 20.72 9.57 20.60
C GLN A 52 19.75 8.91 21.57
N ARG A 53 20.13 8.91 22.85
CA ARG A 53 19.30 8.34 23.92
C ARG A 53 18.12 9.28 24.17
N ILE A 54 16.92 8.73 24.22
CA ILE A 54 15.68 9.49 24.48
C ILE A 54 15.66 10.07 25.90
N SER A 55 16.34 9.42 26.85
CA SER A 55 16.44 9.89 28.23
C SER A 55 17.76 9.42 28.86
N PRO A 56 18.40 10.21 29.75
CA PRO A 56 19.68 9.86 30.39
C PRO A 56 19.68 8.51 31.10
N ASP A 57 18.54 8.13 31.68
CA ASP A 57 18.36 6.90 32.47
C ASP A 57 17.87 5.69 31.66
N LYS A 58 17.66 5.84 30.34
CA LYS A 58 17.14 4.74 29.49
C LYS A 58 18.08 4.41 28.35
N VAL A 59 18.21 3.10 28.08
CA VAL A 59 19.01 2.55 26.98
C VAL A 59 18.32 2.66 25.60
N THR A 60 17.10 3.18 25.54
CA THR A 60 16.32 3.29 24.30
C THR A 60 16.80 4.47 23.46
N SER A 61 17.34 4.17 22.28
CA SER A 61 17.70 5.14 21.25
C SER A 61 16.47 5.68 20.51
N ILE A 62 16.51 6.93 20.06
CA ILE A 62 15.44 7.63 19.31
C ILE A 62 15.03 6.84 18.06
N GLY A 63 15.94 6.06 17.48
CA GLY A 63 15.66 5.23 16.32
C GLY A 63 14.62 4.13 16.55
N ILE A 64 14.48 3.61 17.77
CA ILE A 64 13.51 2.54 18.08
C ILE A 64 12.05 3.02 17.92
N PRO A 65 11.60 4.10 18.59
CA PRO A 65 10.24 4.60 18.40
C PRO A 65 10.01 5.17 17.00
N ILE A 66 11.02 5.73 16.35
CA ILE A 66 10.90 6.17 14.94
C ILE A 66 10.64 4.97 14.02
N GLY A 67 11.42 3.89 14.17
CA GLY A 67 11.21 2.66 13.40
C GLY A 67 9.85 2.01 13.69
N ALA A 68 9.43 1.97 14.96
CA ALA A 68 8.10 1.49 15.33
C ALA A 68 6.99 2.37 14.74
N GLY A 69 7.15 3.70 14.76
CA GLY A 69 6.24 4.64 14.12
C GLY A 69 6.15 4.44 12.62
N LEU A 70 7.27 4.16 11.95
CA LEU A 70 7.30 3.84 10.52
C LEU A 70 6.52 2.57 10.20
N LEU A 71 6.65 1.52 11.04
CA LEU A 71 5.88 0.29 10.89
C LEU A 71 4.37 0.55 11.03
N VAL A 72 3.96 1.28 12.07
CA VAL A 72 2.55 1.65 12.27
C VAL A 72 2.04 2.47 11.09
N PHE A 73 2.82 3.43 10.60
CA PHE A 73 2.49 4.24 9.44
C PHE A 73 2.31 3.39 8.17
N ALA A 74 3.19 2.41 7.95
CA ALA A 74 3.07 1.48 6.84
C ALA A 74 1.77 0.66 6.91
N PHE A 75 1.39 0.17 8.10
CA PHE A 75 0.11 -0.52 8.32
C PHE A 75 -1.09 0.39 8.04
N ILE A 76 -1.06 1.64 8.51
CA ILE A 76 -2.13 2.61 8.29
C ILE A 76 -2.31 2.89 6.79
N ILE A 77 -1.21 3.18 6.07
CA ILE A 77 -1.26 3.42 4.63
C ILE A 77 -1.82 2.22 3.89
N THR A 78 -1.33 1.02 4.24
CA THR A 78 -1.81 -0.23 3.62
C THR A 78 -3.30 -0.42 3.86
N GLY A 79 -3.78 -0.20 5.08
CA GLY A 79 -5.21 -0.31 5.41
C GLY A 79 -6.09 0.71 4.70
N ILE A 80 -5.71 1.99 4.71
CA ILE A 80 -6.42 3.07 4.00
C ILE A 80 -6.47 2.76 2.50
N TYR A 81 -5.35 2.30 1.94
CA TYR A 81 -5.26 1.92 0.54
C TYR A 81 -6.20 0.77 0.20
N THR A 82 -6.13 -0.34 0.94
CA THR A 82 -6.97 -1.52 0.67
C THR A 82 -8.44 -1.16 0.80
N TRP A 83 -8.82 -0.34 1.77
CA TRP A 83 -10.19 0.14 1.91
C TRP A 83 -10.64 1.01 0.71
N TRP A 84 -9.81 1.97 0.30
CA TRP A 84 -10.11 2.85 -0.81
C TRP A 84 -10.17 2.09 -2.15
N ALA A 85 -9.26 1.14 -2.35
CA ALA A 85 -9.24 0.26 -3.53
C ALA A 85 -10.50 -0.60 -3.57
N ASN A 86 -10.82 -1.32 -2.49
CA ASN A 86 -12.02 -2.15 -2.41
C ASN A 86 -13.29 -1.32 -2.71
N ARG A 87 -13.41 -0.12 -2.12
CA ARG A 87 -14.56 0.75 -2.36
C ARG A 87 -14.69 1.24 -3.81
N ARG A 88 -13.58 1.36 -4.55
CA ARG A 88 -13.61 1.74 -5.97
C ARG A 88 -13.91 0.56 -6.88
N PHE A 89 -13.45 -0.64 -6.55
CA PHE A 89 -13.52 -1.82 -7.41
C PHE A 89 -14.74 -2.72 -7.14
N ASP A 90 -15.16 -2.88 -5.89
CA ASP A 90 -16.30 -3.72 -5.51
C ASP A 90 -17.58 -3.37 -6.29
N PRO A 91 -17.99 -2.09 -6.47
CA PRO A 91 -19.22 -1.76 -7.19
C PRO A 91 -19.17 -2.13 -8.67
N LEU A 92 -17.98 -2.08 -9.26
CA LEU A 92 -17.75 -2.37 -10.68
C LEU A 92 -17.73 -3.88 -10.94
N ILE A 93 -17.13 -4.65 -10.04
CA ILE A 93 -17.17 -6.13 -10.10
C ILE A 93 -18.60 -6.61 -9.89
N GLU A 94 -19.34 -6.00 -8.97
CA GLU A 94 -20.74 -6.35 -8.70
C GLU A 94 -21.67 -6.04 -9.87
N ALA A 95 -21.42 -4.95 -10.61
CA ALA A 95 -22.14 -4.63 -11.84
C ALA A 95 -21.89 -5.67 -12.96
N ILE A 96 -20.63 -6.05 -13.21
CA ILE A 96 -20.27 -7.04 -14.24
C ILE A 96 -20.87 -8.41 -13.90
N LYS A 97 -20.80 -8.84 -12.63
CA LYS A 97 -21.40 -10.11 -12.17
C LYS A 97 -22.91 -10.12 -12.38
N ARG A 98 -23.59 -9.00 -12.15
CA ARG A 98 -25.04 -8.88 -12.29
C ARG A 98 -25.50 -8.93 -13.75
N ASP A 99 -24.71 -8.37 -14.67
CA ASP A 99 -24.96 -8.45 -16.12
C ASP A 99 -24.73 -9.86 -16.68
N LEU A 100 -23.74 -10.60 -16.17
CA LEU A 100 -23.42 -11.96 -16.63
C LEU A 100 -24.38 -13.05 -16.11
N TYR A 101 -25.10 -12.79 -15.02
CA TYR A 101 -26.10 -13.70 -14.48
C TYR A 101 -27.49 -13.50 -15.11
N LYS A 102 -27.62 -12.50 -15.99
CA LYS A 102 -28.86 -12.15 -16.69
C LYS A 102 -28.93 -12.84 -18.04
#